data_AF-A0A7X7VVT5-F1
#
_entry.id   AF-A0A7X7VVT5-F1
#
_cell.length_a   1.000
_cell.length_b   1.000
_cell.length_c   1.000
_cell.angle_alpha   90.00
_cell.angle_beta   90.00
_cell.angle_gamma   90.00
#
_symmetry.space_group_name_H-M   'P 1'
#
loop_
_entity.id
_entity.type
_entity.pdbx_description
1 polymer ?
#
loop_
_entity_poly.entity_id
_entity_poly.type
_entity_poly.pdbx_seq_one_letter_code
_entity_poly.pdbx_strand_id
1 'polypeptide(L)'
;MKSIANLISLSRIVLSLLMIPMRDRTVVFVALYLASGLSDVLDGMIARRTKSQSLLGARLDSVADLFLFGAILAILILKMWDELKPFLPCLLIVLSIRLINMVIALRKFHQFVFGLHTWGNKLTGLAVYVSPLLLLVFKPAHVILPAFGISVLAALEETAIHLVSTRIDLNRKSF
;
A
#
# COMPACT_ATOMS: atom_id res chain seq x y z
N MET A 1 13.68 -21.20 11.43
CA MET A 1 13.63 -20.49 10.12
C MET A 1 12.32 -19.76 9.84
N LYS A 2 11.13 -20.36 10.08
CA LYS A 2 9.83 -19.64 10.09
C LYS A 2 9.84 -18.39 11.00
N SER A 3 10.63 -18.44 12.07
CA SER A 3 10.81 -17.34 13.02
C SER A 3 11.48 -16.10 12.43
N ILE A 4 12.29 -16.19 11.38
CA ILE A 4 13.07 -15.02 10.88
C ILE A 4 12.16 -14.08 10.11
N ALA A 5 11.33 -14.59 9.19
CA ALA A 5 10.33 -13.78 8.49
C ALA A 5 9.38 -13.11 9.48
N ASN A 6 8.89 -13.87 10.48
CA ASN A 6 8.02 -13.31 11.52
C ASN A 6 8.71 -12.24 12.37
N LEU A 7 10.01 -12.38 12.64
CA LEU A 7 10.78 -11.39 13.40
C LEU A 7 10.97 -10.09 12.59
N ILE A 8 11.11 -10.22 11.27
CA ILE A 8 11.20 -9.08 10.35
C ILE A 8 9.85 -8.34 10.30
N SER A 9 8.72 -9.05 10.14
CA SER A 9 7.39 -8.42 10.18
C SER A 9 7.12 -7.78 11.55
N LEU A 10 7.55 -8.40 12.66
CA LEU A 10 7.44 -7.81 14.00
C LEU A 10 8.31 -6.55 14.13
N SER A 11 9.53 -6.56 13.59
CA SER A 11 10.37 -5.37 13.57
C SER A 11 9.73 -4.22 12.78
N ARG A 12 9.00 -4.52 11.69
CA ARG A 12 8.27 -3.50 10.93
C ARG A 12 7.19 -2.82 11.78
N ILE A 13 6.46 -3.58 12.61
CA ILE A 13 5.49 -3.00 13.56
C ILE A 13 6.19 -2.03 14.52
N VAL A 14 7.30 -2.47 15.13
CA VAL A 14 8.06 -1.65 16.07
C VAL A 14 8.60 -0.38 15.39
N LEU A 15 9.20 -0.52 14.20
CA LEU A 15 9.71 0.61 13.42
C LEU A 15 8.60 1.60 13.07
N SER A 16 7.44 1.10 12.62
CA SER A 16 6.28 1.93 12.27
C SER A 16 5.76 2.74 13.47
N LEU A 17 5.70 2.12 14.65
CA LEU A 17 5.29 2.82 15.87
C LEU A 17 6.33 3.86 16.31
N LEU A 18 7.63 3.55 16.18
CA LEU A 18 8.72 4.48 16.49
C LEU A 18 8.80 5.68 15.52
N MET A 19 8.27 5.56 14.30
CA MET A 19 8.23 6.66 13.34
C MET A 19 7.34 7.82 13.81
N ILE A 20 6.25 7.53 14.51
CA ILE A 20 5.25 8.53 14.94
C ILE A 20 5.86 9.61 15.85
N PRO A 21 6.53 9.29 16.97
CA PRO A 21 7.18 10.30 17.81
C PRO A 21 8.38 10.96 17.12
N MET A 22 8.98 10.33 16.11
CA MET A 22 10.14 10.85 15.37
C MET A 22 9.76 11.67 14.14
N ARG A 23 8.47 12.00 13.94
CA ARG A 23 7.94 12.72 12.77
C ARG A 23 8.60 14.07 12.46
N ASP A 24 9.11 14.74 13.49
CA ASP A 24 9.73 16.07 13.40
C ASP A 24 11.23 15.99 13.08
N ARG A 25 11.83 14.79 13.16
CA ARG A 25 13.23 14.52 12.80
C ARG A 25 13.31 13.86 11.43
N THR A 26 13.34 14.68 10.37
CA THR A 26 13.29 14.23 8.96
C THR A 26 14.28 13.09 8.64
N VAL A 27 15.55 13.19 9.08
CA VAL A 27 16.56 12.15 8.81
C VAL A 27 16.20 10.82 9.47
N VAL A 28 15.75 10.86 10.74
CA VAL A 28 15.36 9.66 11.49
C VAL A 28 14.10 9.04 10.90
N PHE A 29 13.11 9.87 10.55
CA PHE A 29 11.89 9.43 9.87
C PHE A 29 12.21 8.72 8.54
N VAL A 30 13.03 9.32 7.68
CA VAL A 30 13.41 8.72 6.39
C VAL A 30 14.16 7.40 6.59
N ALA A 31 15.09 7.34 7.56
CA ALA A 31 15.82 6.11 7.86
C ALA A 31 14.88 4.98 8.33
N LEU A 32 13.97 5.27 9.26
CA LEU A 32 12.98 4.30 9.75
C LEU A 32 12.01 3.87 8.66
N TYR A 33 11.59 4.80 7.79
CA TYR A 33 10.71 4.52 6.67
C TYR A 33 11.35 3.57 5.67
N LEU A 34 12.57 3.88 5.22
CA LEU A 34 13.32 3.04 4.29
C LEU A 34 13.65 1.69 4.89
N ALA A 35 14.01 1.63 6.17
CA ALA A 35 14.25 0.37 6.88
C ALA A 35 12.99 -0.51 6.94
N SER A 36 11.82 0.11 7.17
CA SER A 36 10.54 -0.60 7.22
C SER A 36 10.15 -1.19 5.87
N GLY A 37 10.29 -0.44 4.77
CA GLY A 37 10.01 -0.96 3.43
C GLY A 37 11.05 -1.97 2.94
N LEU A 38 12.32 -1.80 3.29
CA LEU A 38 13.34 -2.80 2.96
C LEU A 38 13.06 -4.13 3.69
N SER A 39 12.55 -4.06 4.92
CA SER A 39 12.16 -5.24 5.70
C SER A 39 11.06 -6.06 5.02
N ASP A 40 10.13 -5.41 4.31
CA ASP A 40 9.07 -6.06 3.49
C ASP A 40 9.58 -6.77 2.24
N VAL A 41 10.58 -6.20 1.59
CA VAL A 41 11.19 -6.89 0.45
C VAL A 41 11.99 -8.11 0.94
N LEU A 42 12.65 -7.98 2.09
CA LEU A 42 13.50 -9.02 2.65
C LEU A 42 12.73 -10.21 3.21
N ASP A 43 11.66 -10.02 3.98
CA ASP A 43 10.87 -11.14 4.50
C ASP A 43 10.16 -11.91 3.38
N GLY A 44 9.60 -11.22 2.39
CA GLY A 44 9.02 -11.82 1.20
C GLY A 44 10.05 -12.61 0.38
N MET A 45 11.27 -12.08 0.21
CA MET A 45 12.34 -12.79 -0.49
C MET A 45 12.81 -14.03 0.28
N ILE A 46 13.01 -13.90 1.59
CA ILE A 46 13.45 -15.01 2.45
C ILE A 46 12.38 -16.10 2.48
N ALA A 47 11.10 -15.74 2.64
CA ALA A 47 10.00 -16.71 2.66
C ALA A 47 9.87 -17.49 1.35
N ARG A 48 10.07 -16.82 0.19
CA ARG A 48 10.07 -17.46 -1.14
C ARG A 48 11.26 -18.39 -1.34
N ARG A 49 12.48 -17.92 -1.01
CA ARG A 49 13.70 -18.73 -1.18
C ARG A 49 13.74 -19.95 -0.26
N THR A 50 13.18 -19.83 0.94
CA THR A 50 13.18 -20.92 1.93
C THR A 50 11.94 -21.81 1.89
N LYS A 51 11.01 -21.59 0.92
CA LYS A 51 9.69 -22.24 0.85
C LYS A 51 8.95 -22.28 2.19
N SER A 52 9.21 -21.30 3.07
CA SER A 52 8.70 -21.25 4.44
C SER A 52 7.43 -20.41 4.56
N GLN A 53 6.71 -20.20 3.45
CA GLN A 53 5.43 -19.51 3.43
C GLN A 53 4.46 -20.22 4.38
N SER A 54 3.91 -19.48 5.34
CA SER A 54 2.97 -20.02 6.32
C SER A 54 1.80 -19.07 6.47
N LEU A 55 0.61 -19.62 6.77
CA LEU A 55 -0.60 -18.82 6.96
C LEU A 55 -0.45 -17.81 8.11
N LEU A 56 0.27 -18.18 9.16
CA LEU A 56 0.57 -17.30 10.29
C LEU A 56 1.51 -16.15 9.90
N GLY A 57 2.56 -16.43 9.13
CA GLY A 57 3.47 -15.40 8.62
C GLY A 57 2.76 -14.44 7.68
N ALA A 58 1.93 -14.93 6.77
CA ALA A 58 1.14 -14.09 5.87
C ALA A 58 0.17 -13.17 6.62
N ARG A 59 -0.49 -13.66 7.69
CA ARG A 59 -1.34 -12.81 8.54
C ARG A 59 -0.54 -11.76 9.30
N LEU A 60 0.62 -12.13 9.85
CA LEU A 60 1.48 -11.21 10.58
C LEU A 60 2.02 -10.09 9.68
N ASP A 61 2.41 -10.45 8.46
CA ASP A 61 2.86 -9.52 7.42
C ASP A 61 1.76 -8.51 7.05
N SER A 62 0.54 -9.00 6.80
CA SER A 62 -0.63 -8.12 6.56
C SER A 62 -0.91 -7.17 7.73
N VAL A 63 -0.73 -7.63 8.97
CA VAL A 63 -0.87 -6.78 10.17
C VAL A 63 0.26 -5.75 10.23
N ALA A 64 1.50 -6.15 9.94
CA ALA A 64 2.65 -5.26 9.92
C ALA A 64 2.51 -4.16 8.87
N ASP A 65 1.99 -4.48 7.69
CA ASP A 65 1.67 -3.51 6.64
C ASP A 65 0.59 -2.53 7.08
N LEU A 66 -0.45 -3.02 7.77
CA LEU A 66 -1.50 -2.15 8.30
C LEU A 66 -0.93 -1.15 9.32
N PHE A 67 -0.01 -1.57 10.19
CA PHE A 67 0.68 -0.68 11.12
C PHE A 67 1.55 0.35 10.39
N LEU A 68 2.28 -0.06 9.34
CA LEU A 68 3.11 0.84 8.55
C LEU A 68 2.26 1.90 7.84
N PHE A 69 1.23 1.47 7.10
CA PHE A 69 0.30 2.38 6.42
C PHE A 69 -0.41 3.31 7.42
N GLY A 70 -0.88 2.77 8.55
CA GLY A 70 -1.52 3.54 9.60
C GLY A 70 -0.59 4.60 10.21
N ALA A 71 0.67 4.25 10.48
CA ALA A 71 1.67 5.18 11.01
C ALA A 71 1.98 6.30 10.02
N ILE A 72 2.17 5.99 8.74
CA ILE A 72 2.40 7.01 7.68
C ILE A 72 1.20 7.95 7.59
N LEU A 73 -0.02 7.40 7.55
CA LEU A 73 -1.24 8.21 7.44
C LEU A 73 -1.40 9.12 8.67
N ALA A 74 -1.16 8.59 9.87
CA ALA A 74 -1.19 9.37 11.10
C ALA A 74 -0.17 10.52 11.05
N ILE A 75 1.06 10.28 10.58
CA ILE A 75 2.09 11.31 10.44
C ILE A 75 1.67 12.39 9.42
N LEU A 76 1.13 11.98 8.27
CA LEU A 76 0.64 12.90 7.25
C LEU A 76 -0.49 13.79 7.78
N ILE A 77 -1.45 13.21 8.50
CA ILE A 77 -2.53 13.96 9.15
C ILE A 77 -1.95 14.90 10.21
N LEU A 78 -1.06 14.43 11.09
CA LEU A 78 -0.54 15.25 12.19
C LEU A 78 0.35 16.41 11.73
N LYS A 79 1.05 16.27 10.60
CA LYS A 79 2.04 17.25 10.12
C LYS A 79 1.51 18.14 8.99
N MET A 80 0.62 17.64 8.16
CA MET A 80 0.24 18.26 6.89
C MET A 80 -1.28 18.36 6.70
N TRP A 81 -2.07 18.30 7.78
CA TRP A 81 -3.53 18.32 7.71
C TRP A 81 -4.08 19.44 6.81
N ASP A 82 -3.65 20.68 7.05
CA ASP A 82 -4.20 21.84 6.34
C ASP A 82 -3.88 21.83 4.85
N GLU A 83 -2.71 21.30 4.47
CA GLU A 83 -2.31 21.17 3.07
C GLU A 83 -2.95 19.96 2.38
N LEU A 84 -3.27 18.90 3.13
CA LEU A 84 -3.87 17.66 2.61
C LEU A 84 -5.39 17.72 2.52
N LYS A 85 -6.04 18.51 3.38
CA LYS A 85 -7.51 18.64 3.43
C LYS A 85 -8.17 18.92 2.06
N PRO A 86 -7.62 19.78 1.18
CA PRO A 86 -8.19 20.01 -0.15
C PRO A 86 -8.20 18.77 -1.05
N PHE A 87 -7.31 17.81 -0.82
CA PHE A 87 -7.18 16.58 -1.60
C PHE A 87 -7.98 15.40 -1.03
N LEU A 88 -8.65 15.58 0.12
CA LEU A 88 -9.49 14.56 0.71
C LEU A 88 -10.58 14.04 -0.24
N PRO A 89 -11.26 14.88 -1.06
CA PRO A 89 -12.20 14.40 -2.08
C PRO A 89 -11.55 13.48 -3.11
N CYS A 90 -10.31 13.77 -3.54
CA CYS A 90 -9.57 12.92 -4.46
C CYS A 90 -9.34 11.52 -3.86
N LEU A 91 -8.93 11.46 -2.59
CA LEU A 91 -8.76 10.20 -1.88
C LEU A 91 -10.09 9.42 -1.80
N LEU A 92 -11.19 10.10 -1.46
CA LEU A 92 -12.52 9.49 -1.37
C LEU A 92 -13.00 8.94 -2.71
N ILE A 93 -12.71 9.61 -3.83
CA ILE A 93 -13.04 9.13 -5.17
C ILE A 93 -12.30 7.83 -5.47
N VAL A 94 -10.98 7.77 -5.27
CA VAL A 94 -10.19 6.54 -5.51
C VAL A 94 -10.69 5.40 -4.63
N LEU A 95 -10.92 5.66 -3.34
CA LEU A 95 -11.44 4.66 -2.40
C LEU A 95 -12.81 4.15 -2.84
N SER A 96 -13.70 5.04 -3.29
CA SER A 96 -15.05 4.67 -3.76
C SER A 96 -14.98 3.77 -4.99
N ILE A 97 -14.15 4.10 -5.98
CA ILE A 97 -13.98 3.25 -7.18
C ILE A 97 -13.43 1.88 -6.78
N ARG A 98 -12.44 1.82 -5.88
CA ARG A 98 -11.89 0.54 -5.42
C ARG A 98 -12.89 -0.29 -4.63
N LEU A 99 -13.73 0.33 -3.79
CA LEU A 99 -14.81 -0.37 -3.10
C LEU A 99 -15.84 -0.93 -4.09
N ILE A 100 -16.19 -0.15 -5.12
CA ILE A 100 -17.07 -0.64 -6.19
C ILE A 100 -16.46 -1.85 -6.89
N ASN A 101 -15.16 -1.82 -7.24
CA ASN A 101 -14.46 -2.97 -7.83
C ASN A 101 -14.51 -4.20 -6.92
N MET A 102 -14.28 -4.02 -5.62
CA MET A 102 -14.37 -5.10 -4.64
C MET A 102 -15.78 -5.69 -4.56
N VAL A 103 -16.82 -4.84 -4.59
CA VAL A 103 -18.23 -5.29 -4.60
C VAL A 103 -18.58 -6.02 -5.90
N ILE A 104 -18.10 -5.53 -7.06
CA ILE A 104 -18.29 -6.21 -8.35
C ILE A 104 -17.62 -7.58 -8.32
N ALA A 105 -16.37 -7.66 -7.84
CA ALA A 105 -15.65 -8.91 -7.73
C ALA A 105 -16.38 -9.92 -6.82
N LEU A 106 -16.86 -9.46 -5.67
CA LEU A 106 -17.61 -10.27 -4.72
C LEU A 106 -18.94 -10.77 -5.32
N ARG A 107 -19.72 -9.89 -5.96
CA ARG A 107 -21.00 -10.28 -6.57
C ARG A 107 -20.83 -11.20 -7.76
N LYS A 108 -19.88 -10.91 -8.65
CA LYS A 108 -19.71 -11.64 -9.92
C LYS A 108 -19.00 -12.98 -9.74
N PHE A 109 -18.06 -13.07 -8.82
CA PHE A 109 -17.21 -14.26 -8.69
C PHE A 109 -17.29 -14.94 -7.32
N HIS A 110 -18.06 -14.40 -6.37
CA HIS A 110 -18.22 -14.94 -5.01
C HIS A 110 -16.88 -15.15 -4.27
N GLN A 111 -15.86 -14.38 -4.67
CA GLN A 111 -14.53 -14.40 -4.08
C GLN A 111 -14.14 -12.98 -3.66
N PHE A 112 -13.60 -12.85 -2.45
CA PHE A 112 -12.96 -11.63 -1.98
C PHE A 112 -11.61 -11.48 -2.69
N VAL A 113 -11.62 -10.78 -3.82
CA VAL A 113 -10.39 -10.42 -4.54
C VAL A 113 -9.93 -9.05 -4.06
N PHE A 114 -8.83 -9.03 -3.31
CA PHE A 114 -8.14 -7.80 -2.95
C PHE A 114 -7.22 -7.37 -4.09
N GLY A 115 -7.77 -6.63 -5.07
CA GLY A 115 -6.97 -6.02 -6.13
C GLY A 115 -6.37 -7.02 -7.13
N LEU A 116 -6.73 -6.90 -8.40
CA LEU A 116 -5.99 -7.61 -9.44
C LEU A 116 -4.53 -7.14 -9.45
N HIS A 117 -3.57 -8.07 -9.60
CA HIS A 117 -2.13 -7.74 -9.65
C HIS A 117 -1.73 -7.16 -11.03
N THR A 118 -2.53 -6.23 -11.54
CA THR A 118 -2.24 -5.50 -12.78
C THR A 118 -1.02 -4.62 -12.60
N TRP A 119 -0.35 -4.31 -13.71
CA TRP A 119 0.74 -3.33 -13.72
C TRP A 119 0.28 -1.95 -13.20
N GLY A 120 -0.96 -1.54 -13.46
CA GLY A 120 -1.55 -0.32 -12.92
C GLY A 120 -1.61 -0.30 -11.39
N ASN A 121 -2.03 -1.41 -10.77
CA ASN A 121 -2.09 -1.51 -9.31
C ASN A 121 -0.70 -1.55 -8.67
N LYS A 122 0.30 -2.16 -9.32
CA LYS A 122 1.71 -2.08 -8.88
C LYS A 122 2.26 -0.66 -8.96
N LEU A 123 1.97 0.05 -10.06
CA LEU A 123 2.39 1.44 -10.23
C LEU A 123 1.72 2.34 -9.19
N THR A 124 0.45 2.10 -8.89
CA THR A 124 -0.28 2.80 -7.83
C THR A 124 0.36 2.56 -6.46
N GLY A 125 0.67 1.30 -6.13
CA GLY A 125 1.35 0.95 -4.88
C GLY A 125 2.71 1.65 -4.75
N LEU A 126 3.51 1.66 -5.82
CA LEU A 126 4.79 2.36 -5.85
C LEU A 126 4.61 3.89 -5.71
N ALA A 127 3.65 4.48 -6.43
CA ALA A 127 3.39 5.92 -6.36
C ALA A 127 2.96 6.35 -4.95
N VAL A 128 2.07 5.58 -4.31
CA VAL A 128 1.65 5.83 -2.92
C VAL A 128 2.81 5.63 -1.96
N TYR A 129 3.64 4.59 -2.13
CA TYR A 129 4.81 4.36 -1.28
C TYR A 129 5.90 5.43 -1.43
N VAL A 130 6.09 6.01 -2.61
CA VAL A 130 7.08 7.08 -2.81
C VAL A 130 6.54 8.44 -2.35
N SER A 131 5.23 8.60 -2.27
CA SER A 131 4.58 9.89 -1.95
C SER A 131 5.05 10.54 -0.63
N PRO A 132 5.23 9.83 0.51
CA PRO A 132 5.65 10.48 1.75
C PRO A 132 7.07 11.05 1.66
N LEU A 133 7.94 10.46 0.84
CA LEU A 133 9.30 10.96 0.61
C LEU A 133 9.29 12.20 -0.30
N LEU A 134 8.45 12.21 -1.33
CA LEU A 134 8.32 13.36 -2.22
C LEU A 134 7.67 14.56 -1.52
N LEU A 135 6.73 14.31 -0.60
CA LEU A 135 6.10 15.37 0.21
C LEU A 135 7.08 16.09 1.15
N LEU A 136 8.28 15.53 1.40
CA LEU A 136 9.33 16.22 2.16
C LEU A 136 10.06 17.30 1.34
N VAL A 137 9.96 17.26 0.01
CA VAL A 137 10.73 18.13 -0.92
C VAL A 137 9.81 18.97 -1.79
N PHE A 138 8.67 18.43 -2.22
CA PHE A 138 7.75 19.04 -3.15
C PHE A 138 6.43 19.43 -2.48
N LYS A 139 5.73 20.41 -3.07
CA LYS A 139 4.39 20.80 -2.64
C LYS A 139 3.40 19.64 -2.84
N PRO A 140 2.40 19.47 -1.94
CA PRO A 140 1.46 18.36 -2.01
C PRO A 140 0.73 18.21 -3.34
N ALA A 141 0.37 19.32 -4.00
CA ALA A 141 -0.29 19.29 -5.30
C ALA A 141 0.50 18.52 -6.37
N HIS A 142 1.84 18.70 -6.42
CA HIS A 142 2.69 18.06 -7.41
C HIS A 142 2.92 16.57 -7.16
N VAL A 143 2.67 16.10 -5.93
CA VAL A 143 2.84 14.70 -5.55
C VAL A 143 1.51 13.95 -5.60
N ILE A 144 0.45 14.56 -5.06
CA ILE A 144 -0.86 13.92 -4.89
C ILE A 144 -1.62 13.86 -6.22
N LEU A 145 -1.58 14.89 -7.06
CA LEU A 145 -2.33 14.89 -8.32
C LEU A 145 -1.85 13.80 -9.29
N PRO A 146 -0.52 13.60 -9.52
CA PRO A 146 -0.06 12.47 -10.34
C PRO A 146 -0.39 11.12 -9.72
N ALA A 147 -0.20 10.96 -8.40
CA ALA A 147 -0.54 9.72 -7.70
C ALA A 147 -2.04 9.39 -7.80
N PHE A 148 -2.90 10.40 -7.67
CA PHE A 148 -4.33 10.29 -7.88
C PHE A 148 -4.67 9.87 -9.31
N GLY A 149 -4.07 10.51 -10.33
CA GLY A 149 -4.27 10.16 -11.73
C GLY A 149 -3.91 8.70 -12.02
N ILE A 150 -2.74 8.24 -11.57
CA ILE A 150 -2.30 6.84 -11.67
C ILE A 150 -3.30 5.91 -10.99
N SER A 151 -3.75 6.27 -9.78
CA SER A 151 -4.69 5.46 -8.99
C SER A 151 -6.05 5.31 -9.65
N VAL A 152 -6.57 6.38 -10.25
CA VAL A 152 -7.84 6.36 -10.99
C VAL A 152 -7.71 5.50 -12.25
N LEU A 153 -6.65 5.69 -13.04
CA LEU A 153 -6.41 4.89 -14.24
C LEU A 153 -6.30 3.40 -13.93
N ALA A 154 -5.56 3.03 -12.88
CA ALA A 154 -5.46 1.64 -12.42
C ALA A 154 -6.81 1.09 -11.94
N ALA A 155 -7.60 1.87 -11.21
CA ALA A 155 -8.91 1.44 -10.74
C ALA A 155 -9.91 1.28 -11.89
N LEU A 156 -9.84 2.11 -12.93
CA LEU A 156 -10.63 1.98 -14.14
C LEU A 156 -10.23 0.75 -14.96
N GLU A 157 -8.93 0.48 -15.10
CA GLU A 157 -8.42 -0.75 -15.71
C GLU A 157 -9.00 -1.99 -15.01
N GLU A 158 -8.94 -2.01 -13.68
CA GLU A 158 -9.50 -3.10 -12.87
C GLU A 158 -11.03 -3.23 -13.05
N THR A 159 -11.75 -2.11 -13.11
CA THR A 159 -13.19 -2.10 -13.40
C THR A 159 -13.48 -2.76 -14.75
N ALA A 160 -12.74 -2.37 -15.79
CA ALA A 160 -12.89 -2.89 -17.14
C ALA A 160 -12.61 -4.40 -17.18
N ILE A 161 -11.55 -4.87 -16.50
CA ILE A 161 -11.23 -6.30 -16.42
C ILE A 161 -12.37 -7.07 -15.74
N HIS A 162 -12.92 -6.56 -14.63
CA HIS A 162 -14.04 -7.23 -13.96
C HIS A 162 -15.30 -7.30 -14.82
N LEU A 163 -15.56 -6.28 -15.64
CA LEU A 163 -16.72 -6.27 -16.55
C LEU A 163 -16.55 -7.27 -17.69
N VAL A 164 -15.38 -7.30 -18.33
CA VAL A 164 -15.12 -8.10 -19.55
C VAL A 164 -14.72 -9.54 -19.24
N SER A 165 -14.03 -9.80 -18.13
CA SER A 165 -13.55 -11.16 -17.83
C SER A 165 -14.68 -12.07 -17.34
N THR A 166 -14.73 -13.29 -17.88
CA THR A 166 -15.62 -14.38 -17.43
C THR A 166 -15.02 -15.23 -16.31
N ARG A 167 -13.70 -15.12 -16.04
CA ARG A 167 -13.00 -15.77 -14.91
C ARG A 167 -12.05 -14.77 -14.22
N ILE A 168 -11.81 -14.93 -12.92
CA ILE A 168 -10.75 -14.18 -12.22
C ILE A 168 -9.41 -14.85 -12.53
N ASP A 169 -8.49 -14.07 -13.06
CA ASP A 169 -7.06 -14.40 -13.03
C ASP A 169 -6.34 -13.34 -12.19
N LEU A 170 -5.96 -13.73 -10.97
CA LEU A 170 -5.26 -12.87 -10.01
C LEU A 170 -3.88 -12.44 -10.53
N ASN A 171 -3.28 -13.19 -11.46
CA ASN A 171 -1.96 -12.92 -12.05
C ASN A 171 -2.03 -12.21 -13.41
N ARG A 172 -3.23 -11.76 -13.84
CA ARG A 172 -3.38 -11.05 -15.10
C ARG A 172 -2.59 -9.74 -15.08
N LYS A 173 -1.65 -9.61 -16.02
CA LYS A 173 -0.67 -8.51 -16.03
C LYS A 173 -1.31 -7.17 -16.43
N SER A 174 -2.24 -7.16 -17.37
CA SER A 174 -2.93 -5.98 -17.90
C SER A 174 -4.28 -6.42 -18.50
N PHE A 175 -5.15 -5.46 -18.82
CA PHE A 175 -6.25 -5.71 -19.75
C PHE A 175 -5.77 -6.46 -21.00
#